data_AF-A0A2S8UKA1-F1
#
_entry.id   AF-A0A2S8UKA1-F1
#
_cell.length_a   1.000
_cell.length_b   1.000
_cell.length_c   1.000
_cell.angle_alpha   90.00
_cell.angle_beta   90.00
_cell.angle_gamma   90.00
#
_symmetry.space_group_name_H-M   'P 1'
#
loop_
_entity.id
_entity.type
_entity.pdbx_description
1 polymer ?
#
loop_
_entity_poly.entity_id
_entity_poly.type
_entity_poly.pdbx_seq_one_letter_code
_entity_poly.pdbx_strand_id
1 'polypeptide(L)'
;MDSVLNGKIAVLGLIPIDKKAYSKYLKPHEKAYKKAGVDVNRFKYYKLYGQNHMLYSIKYLEQTSIKELLERDRGNQQRWVKTDEGI
;
A
#
# COMPACT_ATOMS: atom_id res chain seq x y z
N MET A 1 -6.00 18.67 9.12
CA MET A 1 -5.44 17.71 8.14
C MET A 1 -4.13 17.22 8.72
N ASP A 2 -4.01 15.93 9.01
CA ASP A 2 -2.86 15.33 9.72
C ASP A 2 -1.54 15.57 8.98
N SER A 3 -0.80 16.58 9.44
CA SER A 3 0.51 16.94 8.89
C SER A 3 1.49 15.76 8.95
N VAL A 4 1.33 14.91 9.97
CA VAL A 4 2.11 13.69 10.15
C VAL A 4 1.80 12.65 9.08
N LEU A 5 0.51 12.44 8.75
CA LEU A 5 0.10 11.47 7.75
C LEU A 5 0.54 11.91 6.35
N ASN A 6 0.34 13.18 6.00
CA ASN A 6 0.81 13.73 4.74
C ASN A 6 2.34 13.62 4.59
N GLY A 7 3.09 13.86 5.67
CA GLY A 7 4.54 13.63 5.69
C GLY A 7 4.92 12.17 5.39
N LYS A 8 4.22 11.21 6.00
CA LYS A 8 4.44 9.77 5.75
C LYS A 8 4.13 9.39 4.30
N ILE A 9 3.01 9.86 3.76
CA ILE A 9 2.60 9.62 2.37
C ILE A 9 3.65 10.15 1.39
N ALA A 10 4.11 11.39 1.62
CA ALA A 10 5.12 12.03 0.77
C ALA A 10 6.47 11.30 0.84
N VAL A 11 6.94 10.94 2.04
CA VAL A 11 8.21 10.24 2.24
C VAL A 11 8.21 8.84 1.63
N LEU A 12 7.09 8.13 1.73
CA LEU A 12 6.95 6.79 1.15
C LEU A 12 6.60 6.82 -0.35
N GLY A 13 6.22 7.97 -0.90
CA GLY A 13 5.72 8.06 -2.28
C GLY A 13 4.44 7.25 -2.50
N LEU A 14 3.54 7.26 -1.51
CA LEU A 14 2.28 6.54 -1.61
C LEU A 14 1.34 7.25 -2.59
N ILE A 15 0.71 6.47 -3.47
CA ILE A 15 -0.22 6.95 -4.48
C ILE A 15 -1.65 6.79 -3.95
N PRO A 16 -2.50 7.83 -4.01
CA PRO A 16 -3.91 7.69 -3.65
C PRO A 16 -4.62 6.69 -4.58
N ILE A 17 -5.50 5.87 -4.03
CA ILE A 17 -6.29 4.92 -4.81
C ILE A 17 -7.36 5.68 -5.59
N ASP A 18 -7.12 5.84 -6.88
CA ASP A 18 -8.11 6.33 -7.83
C ASP A 18 -9.14 5.26 -8.21
N LYS A 19 -10.28 5.67 -8.80
CA LYS A 19 -11.30 4.73 -9.31
C LYS A 19 -10.73 3.67 -10.27
N LYS A 20 -9.72 4.06 -11.06
CA LYS A 20 -9.01 3.15 -11.98
C LYS A 20 -8.16 2.13 -11.23
N ALA A 21 -7.38 2.58 -10.25
CA ALA A 21 -6.57 1.71 -9.40
C ALA A 21 -7.46 0.76 -8.58
N TYR A 22 -8.57 1.27 -8.04
CA TYR A 22 -9.58 0.46 -7.35
C TYR A 22 -10.11 -0.67 -8.24
N SER A 23 -10.52 -0.35 -9.47
CA SER A 23 -11.06 -1.35 -10.40
C SER A 23 -10.04 -2.40 -10.83
N LYS A 24 -8.76 -2.02 -10.90
CA LYS A 24 -7.67 -2.93 -11.30
C LYS A 24 -7.17 -3.80 -10.16
N TYR A 25 -6.97 -3.20 -8.98
CA TYR A 25 -6.24 -3.84 -7.86
C TYR A 25 -7.14 -4.26 -6.71
N LEU A 26 -8.23 -3.54 -6.41
CA LEU A 26 -9.10 -3.88 -5.26
C LEU A 26 -10.33 -4.67 -5.67
N LYS A 27 -10.99 -4.30 -6.77
CA LYS A 27 -12.20 -4.97 -7.27
C LYS A 27 -12.07 -6.50 -7.42
N PRO A 28 -11.00 -7.08 -7.99
CA PRO A 28 -10.89 -8.53 -8.07
C PRO A 28 -10.75 -9.21 -6.70
N HIS A 29 -10.19 -8.50 -5.71
CA HIS A 29 -9.98 -9.02 -4.36
C HIS A 29 -11.09 -8.64 -3.37
N GLU A 30 -12.04 -7.78 -3.75
CA GLU A 30 -13.13 -7.29 -2.91
C GLU A 30 -13.94 -8.44 -2.29
N LYS A 31 -14.23 -9.48 -3.08
CA LYS A 31 -14.93 -10.69 -2.60
C LYS A 31 -14.14 -11.44 -1.53
N ALA A 32 -12.80 -11.50 -1.67
CA ALA A 32 -11.92 -12.15 -0.70
C ALA A 32 -11.81 -11.34 0.59
N TYR A 33 -11.65 -10.03 0.48
CA TYR A 33 -11.61 -9.13 1.64
C TYR A 33 -12.94 -9.14 2.41
N LYS A 34 -14.08 -9.10 1.72
CA LYS A 34 -15.41 -9.20 2.34
C LYS A 34 -15.58 -10.51 3.13
N LYS A 35 -15.10 -11.64 2.59
CA LYS A 35 -15.09 -12.93 3.30
C LYS A 35 -14.21 -12.89 4.56
N ALA A 36 -13.11 -12.13 4.53
CA ALA A 36 -12.21 -11.95 5.67
C ALA A 36 -12.69 -10.87 6.66
N GLY A 37 -13.88 -10.28 6.48
CA GLY A 37 -14.37 -9.17 7.31
C GLY A 37 -13.56 -7.87 7.14
N VAL A 38 -12.82 -7.75 6.05
CA VAL A 38 -11.99 -6.59 5.73
C VAL A 38 -12.75 -5.70 4.75
N ASP A 39 -12.99 -4.46 5.15
CA ASP A 39 -13.52 -3.46 4.24
C ASP A 39 -12.40 -2.92 3.33
N VAL A 40 -12.57 -3.06 2.01
CA VAL A 40 -11.58 -2.59 1.03
C VAL A 40 -11.49 -1.07 0.95
N ASN A 41 -12.54 -0.36 1.35
CA ASN A 41 -12.61 1.10 1.33
C ASN A 41 -11.71 1.74 2.41
N ARG A 42 -11.25 0.94 3.38
CA ARG A 42 -10.26 1.36 4.39
C ARG A 42 -8.89 1.65 3.79
N PHE A 43 -8.57 1.02 2.65
CA PHE A 43 -7.36 1.29 1.91
C PHE A 43 -7.57 2.55 1.09
N LYS A 44 -6.73 3.56 1.35
CA LYS A 44 -6.80 4.86 0.65
C LYS A 44 -5.58 5.11 -0.22
N TYR A 45 -4.49 4.43 0.08
CA TYR A 45 -3.23 4.60 -0.63
C TYR A 45 -2.68 3.26 -1.08
N TYR A 46 -1.86 3.26 -2.12
CA TYR A 46 -1.14 2.10 -2.59
C TYR A 46 0.26 2.49 -3.05
N LYS A 47 1.16 1.52 -3.10
CA LYS A 47 2.49 1.67 -3.69
C LYS A 47 2.78 0.51 -4.62
N LEU A 48 3.44 0.80 -5.73
CA LEU A 48 3.91 -0.20 -6.67
C LEU A 48 5.38 -0.49 -6.38
N TYR A 49 5.73 -1.77 -6.34
CA TYR A 49 7.10 -2.25 -6.28
C TYR A 49 7.29 -3.24 -7.42
N GLY A 50 7.77 -2.74 -8.56
CA GLY A 50 7.81 -3.51 -9.81
C GLY A 50 6.40 -3.91 -10.27
N GLN A 51 6.18 -5.22 -10.47
CA GLN A 51 4.88 -5.77 -10.86
C GLN A 51 3.89 -5.91 -9.70
N ASN A 52 4.39 -5.88 -8.45
CA ASN A 52 3.58 -6.07 -7.26
C ASN A 52 3.06 -4.74 -6.70
N HIS A 53 1.91 -4.77 -6.04
CA HIS A 53 1.31 -3.62 -5.40
C HIS A 53 1.03 -3.91 -3.92
N MET A 54 1.20 -2.89 -3.09
CA MET A 54 0.88 -2.96 -1.66
C MET A 54 -0.15 -1.89 -1.32
N LEU A 55 -1.20 -2.29 -0.60
CA LEU A 55 -2.28 -1.41 -0.15
C LEU A 55 -2.01 -0.90 1.26
N TYR A 56 -2.27 0.39 1.49
CA TYR A 56 -2.07 1.08 2.75
C TYR A 56 -3.38 1.70 3.23
N SER A 57 -3.74 1.35 4.46
CA SER A 57 -4.88 1.93 5.18
C SER A 57 -4.45 3.15 5.99
N ILE A 58 -5.35 4.13 6.15
CA ILE A 58 -5.10 5.30 7.01
C ILE A 58 -4.67 4.87 8.42
N LYS A 59 -5.48 4.00 9.03
CA LYS A 59 -5.21 3.43 10.36
C LYS A 59 -3.83 2.79 10.47
N TYR A 60 -3.38 2.09 9.43
CA TYR A 60 -2.05 1.45 9.43
C TYR A 60 -0.93 2.49 9.39
N LEU A 61 -1.08 3.52 8.55
CA LEU A 61 -0.13 4.63 8.46
C LEU A 61 -0.09 5.47 9.73
N GLU A 62 -1.21 5.61 10.43
CA GLU A 62 -1.28 6.30 11.72
C GLU A 62 -0.61 5.47 12.82
N GLN A 63 -0.94 4.18 12.94
CA GLN A 63 -0.39 3.28 13.95
C GLN A 63 1.09 2.98 13.77
N THR A 64 1.58 2.96 12.53
CA THR A 64 2.98 2.62 12.24
C THR A 64 3.85 3.89 12.22
N SER A 65 5.01 3.83 12.89
CA SER A 65 5.98 4.93 12.86
C SER A 65 6.63 5.07 11.48
N ILE A 66 7.05 6.29 11.12
CA ILE A 66 7.68 6.55 9.82
C ILE A 66 8.96 5.73 9.61
N LYS A 67 9.73 5.51 10.67
CA LYS A 67 10.94 4.67 10.65
C LYS A 67 10.60 3.23 10.22
N GLU A 68 9.62 2.61 10.87
CA GLU A 68 9.19 1.25 10.52
C GLU A 68 8.62 1.16 9.10
N LEU A 69 7.86 2.18 8.67
CA LEU A 69 7.36 2.23 7.31
C LEU A 69 8.51 2.25 6.30
N LEU A 70 9.55 3.06 6.54
CA LEU A 70 10.74 3.13 5.69
C LEU A 70 11.56 1.84 5.68
N GLU A 71 11.70 1.18 6.83
CA GLU A 71 12.39 -0.12 6.92
C GLU A 71 11.64 -1.19 6.12
N ARG A 72 10.31 -1.24 6.25
CA ARG A 72 9.45 -2.13 5.45
C ARG A 72 9.50 -1.80 3.97
N ASP A 73 9.49 -0.52 3.62
CA ASP A 73 9.57 -0.05 2.23
C ASP A 73 10.85 -0.53 1.55
N ARG A 74 12.00 -0.36 2.21
CA ARG A 74 13.31 -0.86 1.74
C ARG A 74 13.34 -2.38 1.64
N GLY A 75 12.75 -3.08 2.61
CA GLY A 75 12.65 -4.55 2.60
C GLY A 75 11.77 -5.05 1.45
N ASN A 76 10.65 -4.39 1.19
CA ASN A 76 9.72 -4.73 0.12
C ASN A 76 10.31 -4.41 -1.26
N GLN A 77 10.98 -3.27 -1.41
CA GLN A 77 11.75 -2.96 -2.63
C GLN A 77 12.76 -4.07 -2.93
N GLN A 78 13.59 -4.47 -1.96
CA GLN A 78 14.58 -5.52 -2.20
C GLN A 78 13.95 -6.88 -2.51
N ARG A 79 12.88 -7.27 -1.79
CA ARG A 79 12.22 -8.56 -2.01
C ARG A 79 11.50 -8.62 -3.35
N TRP A 80 10.73 -7.59 -3.68
CA TRP A 80 9.83 -7.61 -4.84
C TRP A 80 10.49 -7.12 -6.12
N VAL A 81 11.57 -6.33 -6.05
CA VAL A 81 12.40 -6.01 -7.23
C VAL A 81 13.26 -7.22 -7.63
N LYS A 82 13.84 -7.97 -6.66
CA LYS A 82 14.64 -9.16 -6.99
C LYS A 82 13.85 -10.32 -7.61
N THR A 83 12.53 -10.37 -7.44
CA THR A 83 11.72 -11.45 -8.03
C THR A 83 11.54 -11.29 -9.55
N ASP A 84 11.94 -10.16 -10.14
CA ASP A 84 11.90 -9.93 -11.60
C ASP A 84 13.18 -10.41 -12.32
N GLU A 85 14.27 -10.68 -11.60
CA GLU A 85 15.57 -11.14 -12.15
C GLU A 85 15.77 -12.67 -12.03
N GLY A 86 14.70 -13.45 -12.12
CA GLY A 86 14.74 -14.92 -12.08
C GLY A 86 14.04 -15.55 -13.27
N ILE A 87 14.56 -15.30 -14.49
CA ILE A 87 14.33 -16.13 -15.68
C ILE A 87 15.49 -17.10 -15.80
#